data_AF-A0A930FDN0-F1
#
_entry.id   AF-A0A930FDN0-F1
#
_cell.length_a   1.000
_cell.length_b   1.000
_cell.length_c   1.000
_cell.angle_alpha   90.00
_cell.angle_beta   90.00
_cell.angle_gamma   90.00
#
_symmetry.space_group_name_H-M   'P 1'
#
loop_
_entity.id
_entity.type
_entity.pdbx_description
1 polymer ?
#
loop_
_entity_poly.entity_id
_entity_poly.type
_entity_poly.pdbx_seq_one_letter_code
_entity_poly.pdbx_strand_id
1 'polypeptide(L)' 'PNPISINVNSFNTSKYSDEELEEIVKKNFNFSVKNMIKELDLERPIYTQTTNYGHFGKPYLPWEQFKKIEL' A
#
# COMPACT_ATOMS: atom_id res chain seq x y z
N PRO A 1 -1.31 1.70 16.22
CA PRO A 1 0.08 2.22 16.24
C PRO A 1 0.43 2.72 14.83
N ASN A 2 1.17 3.83 14.74
CA ASN A 2 1.66 4.36 13.47
C ASN A 2 3.06 3.80 13.19
N PRO A 3 3.49 3.72 11.93
CA PRO A 3 4.87 3.35 11.60
C PRO A 3 5.85 4.36 12.21
N ILE A 4 7.06 3.89 12.55
CA ILE A 4 8.14 4.74 13.06
C ILE A 4 8.68 5.64 11.95
N SER A 5 8.77 5.12 10.72
CA SER A 5 9.21 5.85 9.55
C SER A 5 8.47 5.36 8.31
N ILE A 6 8.33 6.26 7.35
CA ILE A 6 7.90 6.00 5.97
C ILE A 6 8.99 6.61 5.10
N ASN A 7 9.40 5.93 4.03
CA ASN A 7 10.34 6.46 3.06
C ASN A 7 9.85 6.08 1.66
N VAL A 8 9.93 7.04 0.74
CA VAL A 8 9.63 6.83 -0.68
C VAL A 8 10.90 7.10 -1.47
N ASN A 9 11.17 6.28 -2.48
CA ASN A 9 12.28 6.46 -3.40
C ASN A 9 11.76 6.27 -4.83
N SER A 10 11.78 7.34 -5.62
CA SER A 10 11.31 7.33 -7.00
C SER A 10 12.39 6.95 -8.02
N PHE A 11 13.64 6.74 -7.59
CA PHE A 11 14.79 6.53 -8.48
C PHE A 11 14.90 7.61 -9.57
N ASN A 12 14.54 8.86 -9.25
CA ASN A 12 14.49 10.01 -10.17
C ASN A 12 13.55 9.83 -11.38
N THR A 13 12.51 9.00 -11.26
CA THR A 13 11.50 8.80 -12.32
C THR A 13 10.25 9.68 -12.16
N SER A 14 10.13 10.37 -11.03
CA SER A 14 9.01 11.24 -10.70
C SER A 14 9.25 12.69 -11.12
N LYS A 15 8.15 13.44 -11.30
CA LYS A 15 8.17 14.91 -11.43
C LYS A 15 8.18 15.63 -10.06
N TYR A 16 7.81 14.93 -9.00
CA TYR A 16 7.85 15.38 -7.61
C TYR A 16 9.10 14.86 -6.93
N SER A 17 9.59 15.57 -5.90
CA SER A 17 10.66 15.07 -5.04
C SER A 17 10.21 13.85 -4.23
N ASP A 18 11.17 13.05 -3.73
CA ASP A 18 10.86 11.90 -2.89
C ASP A 18 10.15 12.31 -1.58
N GLU A 19 10.47 13.49 -1.05
CA GLU A 19 9.80 14.09 0.11
C GLU A 19 8.35 14.49 -0.20
N GLU A 20 8.11 15.11 -1.36
CA GLU A 20 6.74 15.45 -1.80
C GLU A 20 5.89 14.17 -1.97
N LEU A 21 6.47 13.12 -2.56
CA LEU A 21 5.81 11.82 -2.68
C LEU A 21 5.53 11.18 -1.32
N GLU A 22 6.46 11.29 -0.38
CA GLU A 22 6.27 10.80 0.99
C GLU A 22 5.09 11.50 1.68
N GLU A 23 4.95 12.82 1.52
CA GLU A 23 3.81 13.57 2.06
C GLU A 23 2.48 13.19 1.40
N ILE A 24 2.48 12.99 0.07
CA ILE A 24 1.30 12.46 -0.65
C ILE A 24 0.91 11.09 -0.09
N VAL A 25 1.88 10.20 0.15
CA VAL A 25 1.64 8.88 0.74
C VAL A 25 1.07 9.01 2.15
N LYS A 26 1.64 9.85 3.01
CA LYS A 26 1.14 10.07 4.38
C LYS A 26 -0.28 10.63 4.41
N LYS A 27 -0.64 11.53 3.48
CA LYS A 27 -1.98 12.11 3.36
C LYS A 27 -3.04 11.08 2.96
N ASN A 28 -2.67 10.12 2.11
CA ASN A 28 -3.62 9.20 1.47
C ASN A 28 -3.70 7.82 2.12
N PHE A 29 -2.69 7.40 2.89
CA PHE A 29 -2.61 6.05 3.45
C PHE A 29 -2.48 6.09 4.97
N ASN A 30 -3.32 5.28 5.63
CA ASN A 30 -3.20 5.01 7.05
C ASN A 30 -2.58 3.62 7.25
N PHE A 31 -1.28 3.61 7.56
CA PHE A 31 -0.49 2.40 7.76
C PHE A 31 -0.62 1.78 9.16
N SER A 32 -1.63 2.17 9.95
CA SER A 32 -1.90 1.45 11.19
C SER A 32 -2.37 0.03 10.90
N VAL A 33 -1.90 -0.95 11.69
CA VAL A 33 -2.26 -2.38 11.50
C VAL A 33 -3.77 -2.59 11.43
N LYS A 34 -4.51 -1.91 12.32
CA LYS A 34 -5.98 -1.97 12.35
C LYS A 34 -6.60 -1.44 11.06
N ASN A 35 -6.09 -0.33 10.52
CA ASN A 35 -6.60 0.22 9.28
C ASN A 35 -6.27 -0.70 8.10
N MET A 36 -5.05 -1.25 8.00
CA MET A 36 -4.68 -2.18 6.93
C MET A 36 -5.56 -3.44 6.91
N ILE A 37 -5.84 -4.04 8.08
CA ILE A 37 -6.76 -5.18 8.18
C ILE A 37 -8.15 -4.84 7.64
N LYS A 38 -8.67 -3.66 8.00
CA LYS A 38 -10.00 -3.20 7.59
C LYS A 38 -10.06 -2.80 6.11
N GLU A 39 -9.10 -1.99 5.64
CA GLU A 39 -9.08 -1.41 4.29
C GLU A 39 -8.82 -2.49 3.23
N LEU A 40 -7.99 -3.48 3.54
CA LEU A 40 -7.71 -4.61 2.64
C LEU A 40 -8.60 -5.84 2.91
N ASP A 41 -9.51 -5.77 3.88
CA ASP A 41 -10.43 -6.86 4.25
C ASP A 41 -9.71 -8.21 4.42
N LEU A 42 -8.72 -8.21 5.32
CA LEU A 42 -7.74 -9.30 5.49
C LEU A 42 -8.26 -10.47 6.32
N GLU A 43 -9.34 -10.32 7.10
CA GLU A 43 -9.87 -11.38 7.97
C GLU A 43 -10.71 -12.44 7.21
N ARG A 44 -10.43 -12.60 5.91
CA ARG A 44 -11.07 -13.57 5.03
C ARG A 44 -10.10 -14.71 4.68
N PRO A 45 -10.61 -15.89 4.32
CA PRO A 45 -9.77 -17.04 3.94
C PRO A 45 -9.20 -16.91 2.51
N ILE A 46 -8.44 -15.84 2.23
CA ILE A 46 -7.85 -15.55 0.90
C ILE A 46 -6.40 -16.03 0.75
N TYR A 47 -5.75 -16.40 1.86
CA TYR A 47 -4.30 -16.64 1.90
C TYR A 47 -3.83 -17.85 1.10
N THR A 48 -4.63 -18.92 1.02
CA THR A 48 -4.26 -20.13 0.24
C THR A 48 -4.10 -19.82 -1.26
N GLN A 49 -4.81 -18.81 -1.79
CA GLN A 49 -4.70 -18.40 -3.20
C GLN A 49 -3.36 -17.71 -3.51
N THR A 50 -2.63 -17.28 -2.48
CA THR A 50 -1.37 -16.55 -2.62
C THR A 50 -0.12 -17.42 -2.57
N THR A 51 -0.23 -18.71 -2.23
CA THR A 51 0.92 -19.59 -1.92
C THR A 51 1.79 -19.95 -3.12
N ASN A 52 1.22 -19.97 -4.33
CA ASN A 52 1.92 -20.31 -5.56
C ASN A 52 2.12 -19.07 -6.43
N TYR A 53 3.29 -18.96 -7.06
CA TYR A 53 3.62 -17.88 -8.01
C TYR A 53 3.61 -16.46 -7.39
N GLY A 54 3.88 -16.36 -6.09
CA GLY A 54 4.01 -15.08 -5.38
C GLY A 54 2.69 -14.46 -4.90
N HIS A 55 2.83 -13.45 -4.04
CA HIS A 55 1.72 -12.74 -3.39
C HIS A 55 1.27 -11.48 -4.15
N PHE A 56 2.04 -11.03 -5.15
CA PHE A 56 1.78 -9.82 -5.92
C PHE A 56 1.45 -10.12 -7.39
N GLY A 57 0.87 -9.15 -8.10
CA GLY A 57 0.51 -9.25 -9.52
C GLY A 57 -0.76 -10.06 -9.81
N LYS A 58 -1.58 -10.32 -8.78
CA LYS A 58 -2.82 -11.11 -8.89
C LYS A 58 -4.04 -10.19 -8.75
N PRO A 59 -4.75 -9.85 -9.84
CA PRO A 59 -5.75 -8.77 -9.85
C PRO A 59 -6.95 -8.94 -8.89
N TYR A 60 -7.14 -10.12 -8.30
CA TYR A 60 -8.21 -10.37 -7.34
C TYR A 60 -7.81 -10.07 -5.88
N LEU A 61 -6.53 -9.80 -5.61
CA LEU A 61 -6.05 -9.51 -4.27
C LEU A 61 -6.34 -8.05 -3.88
N PRO A 62 -6.68 -7.79 -2.60
CA PRO A 62 -7.09 -6.45 -2.18
C PRO A 62 -5.97 -5.41 -2.29
N TRP A 63 -4.71 -5.78 -2.08
CA TRP A 63 -3.56 -4.89 -2.22
C TRP A 63 -3.13 -4.61 -3.67
N GLU A 64 -3.72 -5.32 -4.64
CA GLU A 64 -3.51 -5.08 -6.07
C GLU A 64 -4.53 -4.07 -6.64
N GLN A 65 -5.52 -3.64 -5.84
CA GLN A 65 -6.49 -2.65 -6.27
C GLN A 65 -5.91 -1.24 -6.16
N PHE A 66 -5.94 -0.48 -7.26
CA PHE A 66 -5.49 0.90 -7.25
C PHE A 66 -6.39 1.78 -6.38
N LYS A 67 -5.80 2.40 -5.37
CA LYS A 67 -6.45 3.45 -4.59
C LYS A 67 -6.37 4.77 -5.34
N LYS A 68 -7.51 5.46 -5.46
CA LYS A 68 -7.51 6.87 -5.90
C LYS A 68 -6.88 7.73 -4.82
N ILE A 69 -5.94 8.57 -5.19
CA ILE A 69 -5.21 9.46 -4.28
C ILE A 69 -5.48 10.93 -4.60
N GLU A 70 -5.35 11.76 -3.58
CA GLU A 70 -5.27 13.20 -3.69
C GLU A 70 -3.80 13.62 -3.72
N LEU A 71 -3.42 14.32 -4.79
CA LEU A 71 -2.10 14.96 -4.87
C LEU A 71 -2.03 16.19 -3.94
#